data_AF-A0AA37SQF5-F1
#
_entry.id   AF-A0AA37SQF5-F1
#
_cell.length_a   1.000
_cell.length_b   1.000
_cell.length_c   1.000
_cell.angle_alpha   90.00
_cell.angle_beta   90.00
_cell.angle_gamma   90.00
#
_symmetry.space_group_name_H-M   'P 1'
#
loop_
_entity.id
_entity.type
_entity.pdbx_description
1 polymer ?
#
loop_
_entity_poly.entity_id
_entity_poly.type
_entity_poly.pdbx_seq_one_letter_code
_entity_poly.pdbx_strand_id
1 'polypeptide(L)' 'MDYDFVTNRKLATVFEAKVGSGQLIYTSIDLETNLNERIVARQLKTSLINYMNSAEFAPTTSLNINALDFTNIKS' A
#
# COMPACT_ATOMS: atom_id res chain seq x y z
N MET A 1 16.69 -25.87 -7.30
CA MET A 1 15.57 -25.38 -8.12
C MET A 1 14.87 -24.36 -7.24
N ASP A 2 15.47 -23.17 -7.18
CA ASP A 2 15.04 -22.10 -6.29
C ASP A 2 13.81 -21.45 -6.89
N TYR A 3 12.70 -21.62 -6.19
CA TYR A 3 11.39 -21.10 -6.55
C TYR A 3 11.42 -19.59 -6.29
N ASP A 4 11.96 -18.86 -7.26
CA ASP A 4 12.19 -17.42 -7.21
C ASP A 4 10.85 -16.67 -7.39
N PHE A 5 10.01 -16.73 -6.35
CA PHE A 5 8.78 -15.94 -6.25
C PHE A 5 8.95 -14.64 -5.45
N VAL A 6 10.16 -14.36 -4.97
CA VAL A 6 10.38 -13.27 -4.01
C VAL A 6 10.56 -11.92 -4.72
N THR A 7 10.42 -11.86 -6.04
CA THR A 7 10.71 -10.67 -6.85
C THR A 7 9.54 -10.20 -7.72
N ASN A 8 8.32 -10.08 -7.17
CA ASN A 8 7.26 -9.25 -7.78
C ASN A 8 7.53 -7.76 -7.49
N ARG A 9 8.63 -7.24 -8.04
CA ARG A 9 9.37 -5.97 -7.77
C ARG A 9 8.63 -4.67 -7.40
N LYS A 10 7.33 -4.58 -7.68
CA LYS A 10 6.46 -3.39 -7.59
C LYS A 10 5.05 -3.94 -7.75
N LEU A 11 4.35 -4.37 -6.70
CA LEU A 11 2.88 -4.41 -6.78
C LEU A 11 2.41 -2.96 -6.60
N ALA A 12 2.62 -2.18 -7.68
CA ALA A 12 2.50 -0.73 -7.84
C ALA A 12 2.60 0.10 -6.54
N THR A 13 3.83 0.36 -6.11
CA THR A 13 4.22 1.33 -5.07
C THR A 13 3.47 1.22 -3.73
N VAL A 14 3.27 0.00 -3.19
CA VAL A 14 2.74 -0.13 -1.82
C VAL A 14 3.84 0.13 -0.80
N PHE A 15 3.64 1.07 0.13
CA PHE A 15 4.52 1.26 1.28
C PHE A 15 3.75 1.68 2.52
N GLU A 16 4.35 1.50 3.69
CA GLU A 16 3.81 1.92 4.97
C GLU A 16 4.73 2.92 5.69
N ALA A 17 4.13 3.80 6.48
CA ALA A 17 4.87 4.80 7.24
C ALA A 17 4.08 5.32 8.45
N LYS A 18 4.80 5.84 9.44
CA LYS A 18 4.26 6.72 10.48
C LYS A 18 4.21 8.15 9.97
N VAL A 19 3.08 8.82 10.10
CA VAL A 19 2.90 10.23 9.70
C VAL A 19 2.27 10.99 10.85
N GLY A 20 3.02 11.91 11.45
CA GLY A 20 2.59 12.60 12.68
C GLY A 20 2.32 11.60 13.81
N SER A 21 1.11 11.65 14.39
CA SER A 21 0.65 10.69 15.41
C SER A 21 -0.05 9.46 14.85
N GLY A 22 -0.12 9.30 13.52
CA GLY A 22 -0.83 8.23 12.83
C GLY A 22 0.06 7.31 12.02
N GLN A 23 -0.57 6.36 11.34
CA GLN A 23 0.04 5.39 10.44
C GLN A 23 -0.64 5.46 9.07
N LEU A 24 0.11 5.19 8.02
CA LEU A 24 -0.32 5.29 6.63
C LEU A 24 0.14 4.06 5.87
N ILE A 25 -0.74 3.53 5.02
CA ILE A 25 -0.36 2.69 3.89
C ILE A 25 -0.70 3.46 2.61
N TYR A 26 0.24 3.48 1.66
CA TYR A 26 0.06 4.06 0.34
C TYR A 26 0.16 2.96 -0.69
N THR A 27 -0.56 3.07 -1.81
CA THR A 27 -0.42 2.23 -2.99
C THR A 27 -0.75 3.03 -4.24
N SER A 28 -0.06 2.77 -5.34
CA SER A 28 -0.41 3.33 -6.65
C SER A 28 -1.33 2.38 -7.45
N ILE A 29 -1.78 1.28 -6.85
CA ILE A 29 -2.77 0.39 -7.46
C ILE A 29 -4.14 1.03 -7.27
N ASP A 30 -4.88 1.18 -8.37
CA ASP A 30 -6.30 1.50 -8.29
C ASP A 30 -7.09 0.32 -7.68
N LEU A 31 -7.55 0.54 -6.44
CA LEU A 31 -8.32 -0.38 -5.62
C LEU A 31 -9.75 0.12 -5.39
N GLU A 32 -10.28 0.99 -6.25
CA GLU A 32 -11.62 1.55 -6.09
C GLU A 32 -12.47 1.42 -7.36
N THR A 33 -11.88 1.53 -8.55
CA THR A 33 -12.63 1.52 -9.80
C THR A 33 -13.03 0.09 -10.21
N ASN A 34 -14.32 -0.11 -10.53
CA ASN A 34 -14.89 -1.34 -11.10
C ASN A 34 -14.49 -2.64 -10.37
N LEU A 35 -14.44 -2.62 -9.03
CA LEU A 35 -14.03 -3.77 -8.20
C LEU A 35 -14.90 -5.02 -8.36
N ASN A 36 -16.13 -4.88 -8.84
CA ASN A 36 -17.02 -6.01 -9.10
C ASN A 36 -16.45 -6.92 -10.21
N GLU A 37 -15.82 -6.30 -11.21
CA GLU A 37 -15.21 -6.98 -12.36
C GLU A 37 -13.73 -7.32 -12.08
N ARG A 38 -13.06 -6.52 -11.24
CA ARG A 38 -11.63 -6.69 -10.90
C ARG A 38 -11.44 -7.48 -9.61
N ILE A 39 -11.71 -8.79 -9.69
CA ILE A 39 -11.64 -9.73 -8.55
C ILE A 39 -10.29 -9.65 -7.80
N VAL A 40 -9.18 -9.51 -8.53
CA VAL A 40 -7.82 -9.42 -7.94
C VAL A 40 -7.63 -8.13 -7.15
N ALA A 41 -8.09 -6.98 -7.67
CA ALA A 41 -8.02 -5.70 -6.95
C ALA A 41 -8.87 -5.73 -5.68
N ARG A 42 -10.05 -6.36 -5.74
CA ARG A 42 -10.91 -6.55 -4.57
C ARG A 42 -10.23 -7.40 -3.49
N GLN A 43 -9.64 -8.53 -3.86
CA GLN A 43 -8.90 -9.38 -2.93
C GLN A 43 -7.70 -8.63 -2.32
N LEU A 44 -6.94 -7.90 -3.13
CA LEU A 44 -5.81 -7.11 -2.64
C LEU A 44 -6.25 -6.03 -1.65
N LYS A 45 -7.34 -5.30 -1.93
CA LYS A 45 -7.92 -4.33 -0.98
C LYS A 45 -8.26 -4.98 0.36
N THR A 46 -8.92 -6.14 0.33
CA THR A 46 -9.25 -6.89 1.54
C THR A 46 -7.99 -7.31 2.30
N SER A 47 -6.95 -7.81 1.61
CA SER A 47 -5.68 -8.18 2.23
C SER A 47 -4.99 -7.00 2.90
N LEU A 48 -4.96 -5.83 2.26
CA LEU A 48 -4.35 -4.62 2.83
C LEU A 48 -5.09 -4.13 4.07
N ILE A 49 -6.43 -4.10 4.03
CA ILE A 49 -7.25 -3.71 5.18
C ILE A 49 -7.03 -4.68 6.35
N ASN A 50 -7.01 -5.99 6.08
CA ASN A 50 -6.76 -6.99 7.12
C ASN A 50 -5.36 -6.86 7.70
N TYR A 51 -4.37 -6.58 6.86
CA TYR A 51 -3.00 -6.30 7.31
C TYR A 51 -2.94 -5.10 8.25
N MET A 52 -3.54 -3.96 7.87
CA MET A 52 -3.60 -2.74 8.71
C MET A 52 -4.26 -2.96 10.07
N ASN A 53 -5.22 -3.90 10.15
CA ASN A 53 -5.92 -4.25 11.39
C ASN A 53 -5.19 -5.31 12.22
N SER A 54 -4.04 -5.80 11.76
CA SER A 54 -3.26 -6.83 12.44
C SER A 54 -2.11 -6.22 13.24
N ALA A 55 -1.57 -7.00 14.19
CA ALA A 55 -0.38 -6.59 14.95
C ALA A 55 0.88 -6.49 14.08
N GLU A 56 0.89 -7.09 12.89
CA GLU A 56 2.00 -7.04 11.94
C GLU A 56 2.11 -5.69 11.22
N PHE A 57 1.07 -4.85 11.29
CA PHE A 57 1.13 -3.47 10.81
C PHE A 57 1.80 -2.57 11.85
N ALA A 58 3.12 -2.60 11.84
CA ALA A 58 3.98 -1.88 12.77
C ALA A 58 5.03 -1.02 12.04
N PRO A 59 4.60 0.02 11.28
CA PRO A 59 5.50 0.82 10.47
C PRO A 59 6.61 1.47 11.30
N THR A 60 7.85 1.34 10.81
CA THR A 60 9.06 1.86 11.46
C THR A 60 9.55 3.15 10.82
N THR A 61 9.34 3.30 9.52
CA THR A 61 9.69 4.52 8.76
C THR A 61 8.76 5.67 9.14
N SER A 62 9.32 6.81 9.54
CA SER A 62 8.55 8.03 9.81
C SER A 62 8.69 9.02 8.65
N LEU A 63 7.56 9.54 8.17
CA LEU A 63 7.50 10.60 7.17
C LEU A 63 6.98 11.88 7.81
N ASN A 64 7.67 12.98 7.52
CA ASN A 64 7.18 14.30 7.89
C ASN A 64 6.02 14.64 6.95
N ILE A 65 4.89 15.09 7.49
CA ILE A 65 3.73 15.46 6.68
C ILE A 65 4.04 16.60 5.70
N ASN A 66 4.99 17.47 6.03
CA ASN A 66 5.45 18.55 5.15
C ASN A 66 6.36 18.03 4.01
N ALA A 67 6.86 16.79 4.10
CA ALA A 67 7.59 16.13 3.03
C ALA A 67 6.66 15.37 2.06
N LEU A 68 5.38 15.22 2.41
CA LEU A 68 4.36 14.61 1.57
C LEU A 68 3.76 15.66 0.61
N ASP A 69 4.55 16.08 -0.38
CA ASP A 69 4.04 16.94 -1.45
C ASP A 69 3.32 16.11 -2.52
N PHE A 70 2.01 15.93 -2.34
CA PHE A 70 1.17 15.24 -3.33
C PHE A 70 0.80 16.11 -4.55
N THR A 71 1.21 17.38 -4.61
CA THR A 71 0.81 18.29 -5.70
C THR A 71 1.45 17.99 -7.06
N ASN A 72 2.40 17.04 -7.13
CA ASN A 72 3.10 16.66 -8.36
C ASN A 72 2.80 15.24 -8.88
N ILE A 73 1.81 14.53 -8.34
CA ILE A 73 1.38 13.25 -8.92
C ILE A 73 0.49 13.55 -10.14
N LYS A 74 1.10 13.75 -11.31
CA LYS A 74 0.35 13.92 -12.56
C LYS A 74 -0.35 12.60 -12.94
N SER A 75 -1.67 12.69 -13.08
CA SER A 75 -2.54 11.72 -13.74
C SER A 75 -2.23 11.59 -15.24
#